data_AF-A0A9Q0FHV9-F1
#
_entry.id   AF-A0A9Q0FHV9-F1
#
_cell.length_a   1.000
_cell.length_b   1.000
_cell.length_c   1.000
_cell.angle_alpha   90.00
_cell.angle_beta   90.00
_cell.angle_gamma   90.00
#
_symmetry.space_group_name_H-M   'P 1'
#
loop_
_entity.id
_entity.type
_entity.pdbx_description
1 polymer ?
#
loop_
_entity_poly.entity_id
_entity_poly.type
_entity_poly.pdbx_seq_one_letter_code
_entity_poly.pdbx_strand_id
1 'polypeptide(L)' 'MERVGQPVEVASSVAFLCMPASSYITGQTIVVDGGLTVNGFFLP' A
#
# COMPACT_ATOMS: atom_id res chain seq x y z
N MET A 1 5.91 -10.02 -3.10
CA MET A 1 5.02 -10.58 -4.16
C MET A 1 5.76 -10.45 -5.48
N GLU A 2 5.83 -11.49 -6.29
CA GLU A 2 6.57 -11.51 -7.56
C GLU A 2 5.67 -11.14 -8.75
N ARG A 3 4.87 -10.08 -8.61
CA ARG A 3 3.97 -9.62 -9.67
C ARG A 3 3.62 -8.14 -9.54
N VAL A 4 3.14 -7.58 -10.63
CA VAL A 4 2.51 -6.25 -10.63
C VAL A 4 1.19 -6.31 -9.86
N GLY A 5 0.99 -5.32 -8.99
CA GLY A 5 -0.26 -5.13 -8.25
C GLY A 5 -1.40 -4.70 -9.16
N GLN A 6 -2.62 -5.08 -8.82
CA GLN A 6 -3.85 -4.61 -9.48
C GLN A 6 -4.40 -3.39 -8.73
N PRO A 7 -5.08 -2.44 -9.41
CA PRO A 7 -5.63 -1.24 -8.76
C PRO A 7 -6.58 -1.54 -7.58
N VAL A 8 -7.30 -2.66 -7.63
CA VAL A 8 -8.19 -3.09 -6.54
C VAL A 8 -7.45 -3.38 -5.23
N GLU A 9 -6.15 -3.70 -5.30
CA GLU A 9 -5.35 -4.05 -4.12
C GLU A 9 -4.98 -2.83 -3.27
N VAL A 10 -4.94 -1.63 -3.85
CA VAL A 10 -4.76 -0.38 -3.09
C VAL A 10 -6.10 0.22 -2.64
N ALA A 11 -7.21 -0.15 -3.30
CA ALA A 11 -8.52 0.45 -3.08
C ALA A 11 -9.03 0.29 -1.63
N SER A 12 -8.80 -0.87 -1.00
CA SER A 12 -9.20 -1.11 0.39
C SER A 12 -8.44 -0.24 1.38
N SER A 13 -7.13 -0.03 1.16
CA SER A 13 -6.30 0.87 1.96
C SER A 13 -6.77 2.31 1.83
N VAL A 14 -7.08 2.77 0.62
CA VAL A 14 -7.66 4.11 0.39
C VAL A 14 -9.01 4.23 1.09
N ALA A 15 -9.90 3.25 0.92
CA ALA A 15 -11.21 3.26 1.54
C ALA A 15 -11.10 3.35 3.07
N PHE A 16 -10.21 2.57 3.70
CA PHE A 16 -9.94 2.65 5.13
C PHE A 16 -9.47 4.04 5.56
N LEU A 17 -8.56 4.67 4.80
CA LEU A 17 -8.04 6.00 5.12
C LEU A 17 -9.12 7.10 5.04
N CYS A 18 -10.21 6.87 4.31
CA CYS A 18 -11.37 7.77 4.27
C CYS A 18 -12.41 7.49 5.37
N MET A 19 -12.25 6.45 6.19
CA MET A 19 -13.21 6.11 7.25
C MET A 19 -12.98 6.93 8.53
N PRO A 20 -14.01 7.09 9.39
CA PRO A 20 -13.82 7.72 10.71
C PRO A 20 -12.75 7.02 11.58
N ALA A 21 -12.54 5.72 11.38
CA ALA A 21 -11.56 4.92 12.11
C ALA A 21 -10.10 5.37 11.88
N SER A 22 -9.80 6.04 10.77
CA SER A 22 -8.47 6.57 10.44
C SER A 22 -8.34 8.07 10.77
N SER A 23 -9.27 8.66 11.52
CA SER A 23 -9.36 10.12 11.73
C SER A 23 -8.10 10.78 12.32
N TYR A 24 -7.23 10.01 12.98
CA TYR A 24 -5.96 10.51 13.53
C TYR A 24 -4.73 10.18 12.68
N ILE A 25 -4.91 9.55 11.52
CA ILE A 25 -3.84 9.20 10.59
C ILE A 25 -3.70 10.33 9.58
N THR A 26 -2.63 11.11 9.68
CA THR A 26 -2.29 12.18 8.74
C THR A 26 -0.78 12.33 8.59
N GLY A 27 -0.33 12.91 7.46
CA GLY A 27 1.09 13.12 7.15
C GLY A 27 1.91 11.85 6.93
N GLN A 28 1.24 10.70 6.70
CA GLN A 28 1.90 9.42 6.48
C GLN A 28 1.93 9.05 4.99
N THR A 29 3.05 8.49 4.55
CA THR A 29 3.17 7.85 3.23
C THR A 29 3.00 6.35 3.41
N ILE A 30 1.90 5.79 2.89
CA ILE A 30 1.61 4.35 2.96
C ILE A 30 1.96 3.71 1.62
N VAL A 31 2.95 2.82 1.66
CA VAL A 31 3.42 2.09 0.48
C VAL A 31 2.66 0.77 0.33
N VAL A 32 2.06 0.57 -0.84
CA VAL A 32 1.34 -0.66 -1.21
C VAL A 32 1.97 -1.22 -2.49
N ASP A 33 3.07 -1.95 -2.35
CA ASP A 33 3.92 -2.38 -3.49
C ASP A 33 4.31 -3.87 -3.45
N GLY A 34 3.64 -4.67 -2.62
CA GLY A 34 3.95 -6.09 -2.48
C GLY A 34 5.31 -6.38 -1.83
N GLY A 35 5.91 -5.40 -1.14
CA GLY A 35 7.18 -5.50 -0.41
C GLY A 35 8.41 -5.04 -1.20
N LEU A 36 8.22 -4.39 -2.36
CA LEU A 36 9.30 -3.95 -3.24
C LEU A 36 10.22 -2.92 -2.56
N THR A 37 9.67 -1.97 -1.80
CA THR A 37 10.43 -0.90 -1.15
C THR A 37 11.43 -1.44 -0.12
N VAL A 38 11.10 -2.56 0.53
CA VAL A 38 11.98 -3.20 1.54
C VAL A 38 12.94 -4.19 0.90
N ASN A 39 12.46 -5.00 -0.04
CA ASN A 39 13.23 -6.13 -0.58
C ASN A 39 14.00 -5.79 -1.86
N GLY A 40 13.73 -4.64 -2.48
CA GLY A 40 14.28 -4.26 -3.78
C GLY A 40 13.77 -5.15 -4.92
N PHE A 41 14.33 -4.95 -6.11
CA PHE A 41 14.10 -5.88 -7.21
C PHE A 41 14.81 -7.20 -6.88
N PHE A 42 14.03 -8.28 -6.81
CA PHE A 42 14.61 -9.62 -6.86
C PHE A 42 15.09 -9.85 -8.29
N LEU A 43 16.29 -9.36 -8.59
CA LEU A 43 17.04 -9.73 -9.78
C LEU A 43 17.66 -11.10 -9.48
N PRO A 44 17.35 -12.16 -10.26
CA PRO A 44 18.16 -13.37 -10.24
C PRO A 44 19.60 -13.08 -10.69
#